data_AF-I2C5K0-F1
#
_entry.id   AF-I2C5K0-F1
#
_cell.length_a   1.000
_cell.length_b   1.000
_cell.length_c   1.000
_cell.angle_alpha   90.00
_cell.angle_beta   90.00
_cell.angle_gamma   90.00
#
_symmetry.space_group_name_H-M   'P 1'
#
loop_
_entity.id
_entity.type
_entity.pdbx_description
1 polymer ?
#
loop_
_entity_poly.entity_id
_entity_poly.type
_entity_poly.pdbx_seq_one_letter_code
_entity_poly.pdbx_strand_id
1 'polypeptide(L)'
;MAKNIKEIAALIEFAAKQAVQKQSNTKNTMIKTGQEHVQSDVYDTYDPLVYERTSLLKDSFVIQNESNGISLDNTREDNGKDVATVVETGQGYTYPDKYGYGYGKPRPVMKNAAESLKDGRLVAAMKKDLNTNGIKTE
;
A
#
# COMPACT_ATOMS: atom_id res chain seq x y z
N MET A 1 10.62 15.01 -32.43
CA MET A 1 11.31 15.72 -31.32
C MET A 1 10.35 16.73 -30.73
N ALA A 2 10.39 16.95 -29.41
CA ALA A 2 9.60 17.98 -28.76
C ALA A 2 9.99 19.37 -29.27
N LYS A 3 8.99 20.23 -29.50
CA LYS A 3 9.11 21.53 -30.12
C LYS A 3 9.05 22.69 -29.12
N ASN A 4 8.62 22.43 -27.88
CA ASN A 4 8.49 23.43 -26.83
C ASN A 4 8.56 22.80 -25.42
N ILE A 5 8.64 23.65 -24.39
CA ILE A 5 8.75 23.23 -22.98
C ILE A 5 7.55 22.38 -22.53
N LYS A 6 6.33 22.66 -23.02
CA LYS A 6 5.14 21.88 -22.65
C LYS A 6 5.25 20.44 -23.15
N GLU A 7 5.73 20.26 -24.38
CA GLU A 7 5.98 18.93 -24.95
C GLU A 7 7.10 18.19 -24.21
N ILE A 8 8.15 18.90 -23.78
CA ILE A 8 9.22 18.30 -22.95
C ILE A 8 8.66 17.84 -21.60
N ALA A 9 7.87 18.67 -20.92
CA ALA A 9 7.25 18.33 -19.64
C ALA A 9 6.34 17.09 -19.76
N ALA A 10 5.52 17.02 -20.82
CA ALA A 10 4.67 15.87 -21.08
C ALA A 10 5.48 14.58 -21.33
N LEU A 11 6.60 14.66 -22.05
CA LEU A 11 7.48 13.51 -22.26
C LEU A 11 8.16 13.04 -20.97
N ILE A 12 8.57 13.97 -20.10
CA ILE A 12 9.13 13.64 -18.78
C ILE A 12 8.09 12.94 -17.92
N GLU A 13 6.87 13.49 -17.85
CA GLU A 13 5.78 12.90 -17.09
C GLU A 13 5.43 11.49 -17.59
N PHE A 14 5.35 11.31 -18.91
CA PHE A 14 5.13 10.00 -19.51
C PHE A 14 6.24 9.00 -19.17
N ALA A 15 7.50 9.41 -19.29
CA ALA A 15 8.65 8.56 -18.98
C ALA A 15 8.68 8.17 -17.49
N ALA A 16 8.35 9.10 -16.60
CA ALA A 16 8.24 8.85 -15.17
C ALA A 16 7.11 7.86 -14.83
N LYS A 17 5.93 8.02 -15.43
CA LYS A 17 4.82 7.07 -15.28
C LYS A 17 5.21 5.66 -15.72
N GLN A 18 5.80 5.55 -16.91
CA GLN A 18 6.28 4.26 -17.43
C GLN A 18 7.32 3.62 -16.51
N ALA A 19 8.18 4.43 -15.88
CA ALA A 19 9.18 3.92 -14.97
C ALA A 19 8.54 3.27 -13.73
N VAL A 20 7.64 3.99 -13.05
CA VAL A 20 6.96 3.48 -11.85
C VAL A 20 6.02 2.31 -12.17
N GLN A 21 5.38 2.31 -13.34
CA GLN A 21 4.44 1.26 -13.74
C GLN A 21 5.11 -0.04 -14.22
N LYS A 22 6.33 0.04 -14.76
CA LYS A 22 7.04 -1.15 -15.28
C LYS A 22 8.03 -1.73 -14.27
N GLN A 23 8.67 -0.89 -13.47
CA GLN A 23 9.68 -1.31 -12.52
C GLN A 23 9.06 -1.65 -11.16
N SER A 24 9.88 -2.22 -10.27
CA SER A 24 9.42 -2.83 -9.03
C SER A 24 9.82 -2.10 -7.77
N ASN A 25 10.75 -1.13 -7.78
CA ASN A 25 11.25 -0.56 -6.52
C ASN A 25 10.16 0.21 -5.77
N THR A 26 9.41 1.07 -6.47
CA THR A 26 8.30 1.82 -5.87
C THR A 26 7.22 0.85 -5.38
N LYS A 27 6.84 -0.13 -6.20
CA LYS A 27 5.83 -1.16 -5.87
C LYS A 27 6.20 -1.97 -4.64
N ASN A 28 7.43 -2.46 -4.58
CA ASN A 28 7.95 -3.23 -3.44
C ASN A 28 8.00 -2.39 -2.17
N THR A 29 8.35 -1.10 -2.28
CA THR A 29 8.35 -0.17 -1.13
C THR A 29 6.94 0.02 -0.58
N MET A 30 5.94 0.17 -1.45
CA MET A 30 4.54 0.27 -1.06
C MET A 30 4.05 -1.01 -0.37
N ILE A 31 4.26 -2.17 -0.99
CA ILE A 31 3.85 -3.48 -0.45
C ILE A 31 4.51 -3.72 0.91
N LYS A 32 5.82 -3.53 1.00
CA LYS A 32 6.57 -3.75 2.24
C LYS A 32 6.06 -2.84 3.37
N THR A 33 5.80 -1.57 3.07
CA THR A 33 5.26 -0.64 4.07
C THR A 33 3.86 -1.05 4.52
N GLY A 34 2.99 -1.49 3.61
CA GLY A 34 1.68 -2.06 3.97
C GLY A 34 1.80 -3.32 4.85
N GLN A 35 2.73 -4.21 4.52
CA GLN A 35 3.02 -5.43 5.28
C GLN A 35 3.54 -5.13 6.70
N GLU A 36 4.41 -4.14 6.83
CA GLU A 36 4.91 -3.65 8.12
C GLU A 36 3.75 -3.15 8.99
N HIS A 37 2.84 -2.34 8.43
CA HIS A 37 1.68 -1.83 9.17
C HIS A 37 0.65 -2.91 9.50
N VAL A 38 0.42 -3.91 8.65
CA VAL A 38 -0.40 -5.07 9.04
C VAL A 38 0.21 -5.77 10.26
N GLN A 39 1.54 -5.95 10.26
CA GLN A 39 2.23 -6.58 11.37
C GLN A 39 2.08 -5.74 12.65
N SER A 40 2.53 -4.49 12.64
CA SER A 40 2.57 -3.64 13.84
C SER A 40 1.19 -3.25 14.34
N ASP A 41 0.29 -2.86 13.43
CA ASP A 41 -0.96 -2.20 13.82
C ASP A 41 -2.06 -3.25 14.11
N VAL A 42 -1.92 -4.47 13.58
CA VAL A 42 -2.93 -5.53 13.69
C VAL A 42 -2.42 -6.78 14.39
N TYR A 43 -1.27 -7.30 13.98
CA TYR A 43 -0.81 -8.62 14.43
C TYR A 43 -0.15 -8.53 15.80
N ASP A 44 0.68 -7.52 16.01
CA ASP A 44 1.38 -7.32 17.29
C ASP A 44 0.48 -6.67 18.35
N THR A 45 -0.60 -5.99 17.93
CA THR A 45 -1.52 -5.28 18.84
C THR A 45 -2.36 -6.21 19.72
N TYR A 46 -2.67 -7.43 19.26
CA TYR A 46 -3.47 -8.37 20.05
C TYR A 46 -3.36 -9.79 19.49
N ASP A 47 -3.52 -10.78 20.37
CA ASP A 47 -3.68 -12.19 20.01
C ASP A 47 -5.14 -12.63 20.14
N PRO A 48 -5.74 -13.25 19.12
CA PRO A 48 -7.11 -13.71 19.19
C PRO A 48 -7.19 -15.01 20.01
N LEU A 49 -8.08 -15.02 21.00
CA LEU A 49 -8.33 -16.17 21.89
C LEU A 49 -9.41 -17.12 21.37
N VAL A 50 -10.25 -16.66 20.44
CA VAL A 50 -11.48 -17.37 20.01
C VAL A 50 -11.46 -17.80 18.54
N TYR A 51 -10.37 -17.53 17.83
CA TYR A 51 -10.13 -18.00 16.47
C TYR A 51 -8.63 -18.01 16.19
N GLU A 52 -8.20 -18.84 15.24
CA GLU A 52 -6.83 -18.80 14.73
C GLU A 52 -6.70 -17.79 13.59
N ARG A 53 -5.64 -17.00 13.62
CA ARG A 53 -5.38 -15.98 12.60
C ARG A 53 -4.76 -16.64 11.38
N THR A 54 -5.37 -16.40 10.21
CA THR A 54 -4.85 -16.93 8.92
C THR A 54 -3.58 -16.23 8.45
N SER A 55 -3.27 -15.06 8.98
CA SER A 55 -2.15 -14.18 8.59
C SER A 55 -2.18 -13.65 7.15
N LEU A 56 -3.18 -14.05 6.35
CA LEU A 56 -3.31 -13.71 4.92
C LEU A 56 -3.50 -12.22 4.62
N LEU A 57 -3.99 -11.41 5.58
CA LEU A 57 -4.12 -9.96 5.36
C LEU A 57 -2.78 -9.32 4.98
N LYS A 58 -1.67 -9.83 5.54
CA LYS A 58 -0.32 -9.35 5.24
C LYS A 58 0.13 -9.69 3.82
N ASP A 59 -0.37 -10.78 3.26
CA ASP A 59 0.06 -11.28 1.95
C ASP A 59 -0.89 -10.89 0.80
N SER A 60 -1.98 -10.19 1.11
CA SER A 60 -3.06 -9.87 0.15
C SER A 60 -2.94 -8.50 -0.49
N PHE A 61 -1.74 -7.92 -0.55
CA PHE A 61 -1.50 -6.63 -1.20
C PHE A 61 -1.35 -6.77 -2.72
N VAL A 62 -1.97 -5.87 -3.46
CA VAL A 62 -1.92 -5.82 -4.92
C VAL A 62 -1.66 -4.40 -5.39
N ILE A 63 -0.86 -4.30 -6.44
CA ILE A 63 -0.57 -3.04 -7.11
C ILE A 63 -1.35 -3.00 -8.43
N GLN A 64 -2.06 -1.90 -8.67
CA GLN A 64 -2.68 -1.63 -9.96
C GLN A 64 -2.01 -0.44 -10.64
N ASN A 65 -1.90 -0.50 -11.97
CA ASN A 65 -1.44 0.63 -12.75
C ASN A 65 -2.64 1.55 -13.02
N GLU A 66 -2.50 2.82 -12.67
CA GLU A 66 -3.52 3.84 -12.83
C GLU A 66 -3.14 4.81 -13.96
N SER A 67 -4.11 5.57 -14.47
CA SER A 67 -3.86 6.58 -15.52
C SER A 67 -2.78 7.61 -15.14
N ASN A 68 -2.62 7.88 -13.85
CA ASN A 68 -1.70 8.86 -13.29
C ASN A 68 -0.58 8.24 -12.41
N GLY A 69 -0.44 6.92 -12.38
CA GLY A 69 0.59 6.28 -11.54
C GLY A 69 0.28 4.83 -11.20
N ILE A 70 0.35 4.51 -9.91
CA ILE A 70 0.03 3.19 -9.34
C ILE A 70 -0.77 3.37 -8.06
N SER A 71 -1.61 2.39 -7.74
CA SER A 71 -2.37 2.26 -6.49
C SER A 71 -1.92 1.00 -5.75
N LEU A 72 -2.10 0.99 -4.42
CA LEU A 72 -1.88 -0.18 -3.57
C LEU A 72 -3.20 -0.47 -2.84
N ASP A 73 -3.72 -1.67 -3.04
CA ASP A 73 -4.92 -2.17 -2.38
C ASP A 73 -4.60 -3.45 -1.59
N ASN A 74 -5.49 -3.80 -0.67
CA ASN A 74 -5.49 -5.10 -0.02
C ASN A 74 -6.78 -5.83 -0.38
N THR A 75 -6.69 -6.97 -1.07
CA THR A 75 -7.85 -7.72 -1.59
C THR A 75 -8.27 -8.88 -0.70
N ARG A 76 -7.91 -8.84 0.59
CA ARG A 76 -8.28 -9.90 1.51
C ARG A 76 -9.79 -9.92 1.72
N GLU A 77 -10.43 -11.02 1.33
CA GLU A 77 -11.87 -11.21 1.51
C GLU A 77 -12.19 -12.50 2.28
N ASP A 78 -13.04 -12.42 3.31
CA ASP A 78 -13.59 -13.57 4.02
C ASP A 78 -15.11 -13.64 3.90
N ASN A 79 -15.62 -14.70 3.26
CA ASN A 79 -17.06 -14.94 3.10
C ASN A 79 -17.80 -13.70 2.54
N GLY A 80 -17.26 -13.05 1.51
CA GLY A 80 -17.83 -11.84 0.92
C GLY A 80 -17.58 -10.55 1.70
N LYS A 81 -16.78 -10.59 2.78
CA LYS A 81 -16.40 -9.41 3.55
C LYS A 81 -14.99 -8.97 3.21
N ASP A 82 -14.84 -7.70 2.80
CA ASP A 82 -13.56 -7.03 2.71
C ASP A 82 -12.93 -6.90 4.11
N VAL A 83 -11.92 -7.74 4.38
CA VAL A 83 -11.25 -7.80 5.68
C VAL A 83 -10.44 -6.53 5.92
N ALA A 84 -9.83 -5.95 4.88
CA ALA A 84 -9.05 -4.73 5.02
C ALA A 84 -9.93 -3.58 5.48
N THR A 85 -11.11 -3.41 4.87
CA THR A 85 -12.10 -2.39 5.30
C THR A 85 -12.62 -2.65 6.72
N VAL A 86 -12.88 -3.90 7.09
CA VAL A 86 -13.32 -4.27 8.45
C VAL A 86 -12.25 -3.88 9.48
N VAL A 87 -10.98 -4.19 9.19
CA VAL A 87 -9.84 -3.87 10.06
C VAL A 87 -9.64 -2.36 10.16
N GLU A 88 -9.66 -1.65 9.03
CA GLU A 88 -9.48 -0.20 8.94
C GLU A 88 -10.53 0.55 9.79
N THR A 89 -11.79 0.13 9.68
CA THR A 89 -12.94 0.86 10.26
C THR A 89 -13.43 0.34 11.59
N GLY A 90 -13.10 -0.89 11.97
CA GLY A 90 -13.71 -1.57 13.12
C GLY A 90 -15.13 -2.08 12.87
N GLN A 91 -15.70 -1.86 11.68
CA GLN A 91 -17.09 -2.20 11.38
C GLN A 91 -17.19 -3.56 10.69
N GLY A 92 -18.15 -4.40 11.11
CA GLY A 92 -18.41 -5.70 10.47
C GLY A 92 -17.61 -6.89 11.05
N TYR A 93 -16.80 -6.66 12.09
CA TYR A 93 -16.15 -7.72 12.85
C TYR A 93 -17.17 -8.72 13.40
N THR A 94 -16.88 -10.02 13.23
CA THR A 94 -17.67 -11.11 13.82
C THR A 94 -17.71 -11.01 15.34
N TYR A 95 -16.60 -10.60 15.95
CA TYR A 95 -16.46 -10.37 17.38
C TYR A 95 -16.29 -8.87 17.66
N PRO A 96 -17.37 -8.12 17.93
CA PRO A 96 -17.28 -6.70 18.22
C PRO A 96 -16.61 -6.43 19.57
N ASP A 97 -16.11 -5.20 19.78
CA ASP A 97 -15.42 -4.76 21.01
C ASP A 97 -16.38 -4.58 22.20
N LYS A 98 -17.08 -5.64 22.61
CA LYS A 98 -18.08 -5.58 23.69
C LYS A 98 -17.53 -6.01 25.05
N TYR A 99 -16.44 -6.77 25.05
CA TYR A 99 -15.90 -7.40 26.26
C TYR A 99 -14.49 -6.90 26.62
N GLY A 100 -13.98 -5.87 25.94
CA GLY A 100 -12.69 -5.25 26.26
C GLY A 100 -11.45 -6.03 25.85
N TYR A 101 -11.60 -7.16 25.14
CA TYR A 101 -10.49 -7.94 24.58
C TYR A 101 -9.79 -7.25 23.38
N GLY A 102 -10.27 -6.08 22.96
CA GLY A 102 -9.70 -5.33 21.84
C GLY A 102 -10.07 -5.88 20.46
N TYR A 103 -10.90 -6.92 20.38
CA TYR A 103 -11.53 -7.34 19.14
C TYR A 103 -12.39 -6.20 18.60
N GLY A 104 -12.53 -6.05 17.30
CA GLY A 104 -13.42 -5.01 16.77
C GLY A 104 -12.87 -3.58 16.79
N LYS A 105 -11.75 -3.30 17.46
CA LYS A 105 -11.14 -1.97 17.42
C LYS A 105 -10.64 -1.62 16.02
N PRO A 106 -10.90 -0.40 15.52
CA PRO A 106 -10.37 0.07 14.25
C PRO A 106 -8.84 0.12 14.31
N ARG A 107 -8.21 -0.33 13.24
CA ARG A 107 -6.76 -0.39 13.06
C ARG A 107 -6.45 0.15 11.67
N PRO A 108 -6.15 1.45 11.55
CA PRO A 108 -6.15 2.14 10.26
C PRO A 108 -4.84 1.87 9.48
N VAL A 109 -4.64 0.62 9.07
CA VAL A 109 -3.44 0.11 8.39
C VAL A 109 -3.14 0.89 7.11
N MET A 110 -4.14 1.07 6.25
CA MET A 110 -3.93 1.71 4.95
C MET A 110 -3.62 3.19 5.12
N LYS A 111 -4.29 3.86 6.07
CA LYS A 111 -4.00 5.24 6.43
C LYS A 111 -2.59 5.39 6.99
N ASN A 112 -2.19 4.54 7.93
CA ASN A 112 -0.87 4.62 8.55
C ASN A 112 0.24 4.34 7.53
N ALA A 113 0.05 3.33 6.66
CA ALA A 113 0.97 3.06 5.57
C ALA A 113 1.09 4.26 4.60
N ALA A 114 -0.02 4.90 4.25
CA ALA A 114 -0.02 6.09 3.40
C ALA A 114 0.74 7.26 4.04
N GLU A 115 0.63 7.46 5.36
CA GLU A 115 1.42 8.48 6.07
C GLU A 115 2.91 8.13 6.11
N SER A 116 3.27 6.89 6.43
CA SER A 116 4.67 6.43 6.47
C SER A 116 5.38 6.56 5.12
N LEU A 117 4.66 6.38 4.02
CA LEU A 117 5.20 6.52 2.66
C LEU A 117 5.59 7.96 2.28
N LYS A 118 5.17 8.97 3.06
CA LYS A 118 5.50 10.40 2.84
C LYS A 118 6.89 10.79 3.36
N ASP A 119 7.60 9.90 4.04
CA ASP A 119 8.93 10.16 4.62
C ASP A 119 10.06 10.30 3.59
N GLY A 120 9.74 10.21 2.29
CA GLY A 120 10.70 10.29 1.19
C GLY A 120 11.15 8.93 0.66
N ARG A 121 10.78 7.81 1.29
CA ARG A 121 11.11 6.46 0.78
C ARG A 121 10.57 6.21 -0.62
N LEU A 122 9.37 6.73 -0.93
CA LEU A 122 8.80 6.63 -2.28
C LEU A 122 9.61 7.43 -3.30
N VAL A 123 10.09 8.62 -2.94
CA VAL A 123 10.93 9.43 -3.83
C VAL A 123 12.24 8.69 -4.13
N ALA A 124 12.87 8.12 -3.10
CA ALA A 124 14.09 7.32 -3.28
C ALA A 124 13.86 6.08 -4.15
N ALA A 125 12.74 5.37 -3.95
CA ALA A 125 12.38 4.21 -4.77
C ALA A 125 12.08 4.59 -6.23
N MET A 126 11.36 5.70 -6.44
CA MET A 126 11.07 6.23 -7.77
C MET A 126 12.33 6.63 -8.52
N LYS A 127 13.31 7.26 -7.84
CA LYS A 127 14.62 7.56 -8.45
C LYS A 127 15.32 6.29 -8.95
N LYS A 128 15.25 5.20 -8.20
CA LYS A 128 15.78 3.89 -8.64
C LYS A 128 15.05 3.38 -9.88
N ASP A 129 13.72 3.45 -9.90
CA ASP A 129 12.93 3.04 -11.07
C ASP A 129 13.24 3.90 -12.32
N LEU A 130 13.42 5.21 -12.15
CA LEU A 130 13.83 6.12 -13.22
C LEU A 130 15.22 5.76 -13.77
N ASN A 131 16.20 5.57 -12.88
CA ASN A 131 17.55 5.19 -13.25
C ASN A 131 17.58 3.83 -13.98
N THR A 132 16.78 2.85 -13.55
CA THR A 132 16.64 1.56 -14.23
C THR A 132 16.08 1.70 -15.66
N ASN A 133 15.26 2.73 -15.93
CA ASN A 133 14.80 3.05 -17.28
C ASN A 133 15.74 4.01 -18.04
N GLY A 134 16.96 4.22 -17.56
CA GLY A 134 17.96 5.07 -18.22
C GLY A 134 17.75 6.58 -18.05
N ILE A 135 16.83 6.99 -17.17
CA ILE A 135 16.59 8.40 -16.86
C ILE A 135 17.50 8.77 -15.68
N LYS A 136 18.49 9.61 -15.92
CA LYS A 136 19.41 10.08 -14.87
C LYS A 136 18.68 11.01 -13.90
N THR A 137 18.88 10.78 -12.61
CA THR A 137 18.29 11.57 -11.53
C THR A 137 19.32 12.33 -10.69
N GLU A 138 20.61 12.16 -11.02
CA GLU A 138 21.81 12.82 -10.48
C GLU A 138 22.81 13.09 -11.62
#